data_AF-A0A1F3N574-F1
#
_entry.id   AF-A0A1F3N574-F1
#
_cell.length_a   1.000
_cell.length_b   1.000
_cell.length_c   1.000
_cell.angle_alpha   90.00
_cell.angle_beta   90.00
_cell.angle_gamma   90.00
#
_symmetry.space_group_name_H-M   'P 1'
#
loop_
_entity.id
_entity.type
_entity.pdbx_description
1 polymer ?
#
loop_
_entity_poly.entity_id
_entity_poly.type
_entity_poly.pdbx_seq_one_letter_code
_entity_poly.pdbx_strand_id
1 'polypeptide(L)'
;MGTIKRFEDLEIWQLARELLKLIYDDFRNCKDFTFKNQIIAAGLSIMNNIAEGFSRDSDKEFKQFLNISKGSDGEVKSMYYVAEDQKYVTIEIANDRRTRTDILMKKITNFIFYLKK
;
A
#
# COMPACT_ATOMS: atom_id res chain seq x y z
N MET A 1 18.38 -16.83 5.48
CA MET A 1 17.17 -15.99 5.44
C MET A 1 16.31 -16.36 6.63
N GLY A 2 15.96 -15.41 7.50
CA GLY A 2 15.09 -15.69 8.64
C GLY A 2 13.79 -16.33 8.16
N THR A 3 13.34 -17.39 8.83
CA THR A 3 12.10 -18.07 8.48
C THR A 3 10.96 -17.07 8.68
N ILE A 4 10.36 -16.59 7.59
CA ILE A 4 9.12 -15.81 7.63
C ILE A 4 8.07 -16.73 8.25
N LYS A 5 7.56 -16.37 9.44
CA LYS A 5 6.54 -17.16 10.15
C LYS A 5 5.22 -16.44 10.26
N ARG A 6 5.24 -15.11 10.16
CA ARG A 6 4.04 -14.27 10.24
C ARG A 6 4.11 -13.17 9.19
N PHE A 7 2.96 -12.58 8.84
CA PHE A 7 2.90 -11.52 7.83
C PHE A 7 3.67 -10.27 8.27
N GLU A 8 3.82 -10.04 9.58
CA GLU A 8 4.57 -8.91 10.14
C GLU A 8 6.07 -8.98 9.83
N ASP A 9 6.57 -10.18 9.51
CA ASP A 9 7.96 -10.39 9.11
C ASP A 9 8.19 -9.99 7.63
N LEU A 10 7.13 -9.73 6.86
CA LEU A 10 7.21 -9.32 5.45
C LEU A 10 7.56 -7.82 5.33
N GLU A 11 8.65 -7.51 4.64
CA GLU A 11 9.05 -6.13 4.32
C GLU A 11 7.92 -5.37 3.61
N ILE A 12 7.23 -6.01 2.67
CA ILE A 12 6.10 -5.40 1.93
C ILE A 12 4.95 -5.00 2.87
N TRP A 13 4.70 -5.77 3.93
CA TRP A 13 3.66 -5.43 4.90
C TRP A 13 4.09 -4.26 5.79
N GLN A 14 5.35 -4.25 6.22
CA GLN A 14 5.91 -3.17 7.04
C GLN A 14 5.87 -1.82 6.29
N LEU A 15 6.27 -1.82 5.02
CA LEU A 15 6.20 -0.65 4.15
C LEU A 15 4.76 -0.20 3.90
N ALA A 16 3.83 -1.13 3.65
CA ALA A 16 2.41 -0.80 3.51
C ALA A 16 1.84 -0.16 4.79
N ARG A 17 2.21 -0.67 5.97
CA ARG A 17 1.82 -0.11 7.26
C ARG A 17 2.37 1.29 7.48
N GLU A 18 3.62 1.55 7.10
CA GLU A 18 4.22 2.88 7.18
C GLU A 18 3.50 3.87 6.24
N LEU A 19 3.25 3.46 4.99
CA LEU A 19 2.50 4.26 4.03
C LEU A 19 1.09 4.60 4.55
N LEU A 20 0.38 3.63 5.11
CA LEU A 20 -0.94 3.84 5.70
C LEU A 20 -0.92 4.86 6.84
N LYS A 21 0.07 4.77 7.74
CA LYS A 21 0.25 5.76 8.82
C LYS A 21 0.37 7.17 8.24
N LEU A 22 1.19 7.34 7.21
CA LEU A 22 1.39 8.62 6.56
C LEU A 22 0.12 9.15 5.89
N ILE A 23 -0.67 8.28 5.23
CA ILE A 23 -1.98 8.66 4.68
C ILE A 23 -2.90 9.21 5.78
N TYR A 24 -2.96 8.55 6.94
CA TYR A 24 -3.77 9.04 8.06
C TYR A 24 -3.29 10.39 8.59
N ASP A 25 -1.97 10.60 8.65
CA ASP A 25 -1.38 11.85 9.12
C ASP A 25 -1.64 13.00 8.14
N ASP A 26 -1.45 12.76 6.84
CA ASP A 26 -1.64 13.76 5.77
C ASP A 26 -3.09 14.23 5.68
N PHE A 27 -4.06 13.33 5.84
CA PHE A 27 -5.49 13.64 5.70
C PHE A 27 -6.24 13.73 7.03
N ARG A 28 -5.53 13.83 8.17
CA ARG A 28 -6.15 13.92 9.50
C ARG A 28 -7.17 15.06 9.57
N ASN A 29 -6.79 16.23 9.05
CA ASN A 29 -7.58 17.46 9.07
C ASN A 29 -8.32 17.76 7.75
N CYS A 30 -8.25 16.85 6.76
CA CYS A 30 -8.96 17.01 5.50
C CYS A 30 -10.48 16.95 5.73
N LYS A 31 -11.21 17.94 5.19
CA LYS A 31 -12.68 18.06 5.29
C LYS A 31 -13.43 17.45 4.11
N ASP A 32 -12.72 17.09 3.04
CA ASP A 32 -13.28 16.28 1.96
C ASP A 32 -13.32 14.81 2.41
N PHE A 33 -14.41 14.45 3.08
CA PHE A 33 -14.59 13.11 3.62
C PHE A 33 -14.70 12.05 2.52
N THR A 34 -15.18 12.40 1.33
CA THR A 34 -15.27 11.47 0.20
C THR A 34 -13.87 11.06 -0.24
N PHE A 35 -13.00 12.04 -0.51
CA PHE A 35 -11.60 11.79 -0.87
C PHE A 35 -10.87 11.06 0.26
N LYS A 36 -10.96 11.60 1.49
CA LYS A 36 -10.28 11.06 2.67
C LYS A 36 -10.63 9.59 2.91
N ASN A 37 -11.91 9.24 2.84
CA ASN A 37 -12.33 7.86 3.07
C ASN A 37 -11.84 6.92 1.97
N GLN A 38 -11.84 7.36 0.70
CA GLN A 38 -11.34 6.54 -0.40
C GLN A 38 -9.84 6.26 -0.30
N ILE A 39 -9.01 7.28 -0.02
CA ILE A 39 -7.55 7.06 0.06
C ILE A 39 -7.16 6.23 1.28
N ILE A 40 -7.86 6.41 2.41
CA ILE A 40 -7.67 5.57 3.60
C ILE A 40 -8.08 4.13 3.31
N ALA A 41 -9.21 3.90 2.62
CA ALA A 41 -9.66 2.57 2.24
C ALA A 41 -8.66 1.87 1.29
N ALA A 42 -8.14 2.59 0.28
CA ALA A 42 -7.11 2.08 -0.61
C ALA A 42 -5.83 1.71 0.17
N GLY A 43 -5.34 2.59 1.05
CA GLY A 43 -4.18 2.31 1.90
C GLY A 43 -4.37 1.09 2.83
N LEU A 44 -5.54 0.97 3.46
CA LEU A 44 -5.91 -0.19 4.27
C LEU A 44 -5.94 -1.47 3.43
N SER A 45 -6.51 -1.41 2.22
CA SER A 45 -6.59 -2.54 1.30
C SER A 45 -5.20 -3.10 0.98
N ILE A 46 -4.19 -2.26 0.74
CA ILE A 46 -2.81 -2.73 0.48
C ILE A 46 -2.32 -3.61 1.63
N MET A 47 -2.36 -3.10 2.85
CA MET A 47 -1.86 -3.76 4.06
C MET A 47 -2.67 -5.02 4.40
N ASN A 48 -3.99 -4.94 4.31
CA ASN A 48 -4.90 -6.03 4.65
C ASN A 48 -4.78 -7.19 3.66
N ASN A 49 -4.71 -6.92 2.35
CA ASN A 49 -4.55 -7.98 1.35
C ASN A 49 -3.20 -8.71 1.49
N ILE A 50 -2.12 -8.02 1.90
CA ILE A 50 -0.84 -8.70 2.18
C ILE A 50 -1.00 -9.69 3.35
N ALA A 51 -1.63 -9.26 4.45
CA ALA A 51 -1.83 -10.11 5.63
C ALA A 51 -2.81 -11.27 5.35
N GLU A 52 -3.90 -10.99 4.63
CA GLU A 52 -4.89 -12.00 4.25
C GLU A 52 -4.28 -13.04 3.29
N GLY A 53 -3.57 -12.57 2.26
CA GLY A 53 -2.87 -13.45 1.32
C GLY A 53 -1.82 -14.34 1.98
N PHE A 54 -1.07 -13.81 2.94
CA PHE A 54 -0.10 -14.59 3.72
C PHE A 54 -0.76 -15.71 4.52
N SER A 55 -2.02 -15.53 4.92
CA SER A 55 -2.79 -16.51 5.68
C SER A 55 -3.46 -17.58 4.79
N ARG A 56 -3.20 -17.58 3.48
CA ARG A 56 -3.72 -18.58 2.53
C ARG A 56 -2.80 -19.79 2.43
N ASP A 57 -3.37 -20.92 1.99
CA ASP A 57 -2.69 -22.22 1.97
C ASP A 57 -1.74 -22.40 0.77
N SER A 58 -1.76 -21.48 -0.21
CA SER A 58 -0.96 -21.61 -1.43
C SER A 58 -0.33 -20.31 -1.94
N ASP A 59 0.87 -20.43 -2.52
CA ASP A 59 1.56 -19.33 -3.23
C ASP A 59 0.68 -18.73 -4.34
N LYS A 60 -0.17 -19.54 -4.99
CA LYS A 60 -1.08 -19.09 -6.04
C LYS A 60 -2.13 -18.12 -5.49
N GLU A 61 -2.77 -18.45 -4.39
CA GLU A 61 -3.74 -17.57 -3.73
C GLU A 61 -3.03 -16.33 -3.18
N PHE A 62 -1.87 -16.50 -2.54
CA PHE A 62 -1.13 -15.35 -2.03
C PHE A 62 -0.79 -14.36 -3.16
N LYS A 63 -0.35 -14.84 -4.33
CA LYS A 63 -0.12 -13.99 -5.51
C LYS A 63 -1.36 -13.21 -5.94
N GLN A 64 -2.57 -13.79 -5.83
CA GLN A 64 -3.81 -13.08 -6.17
C GLN A 64 -4.02 -11.89 -5.22
N PHE A 65 -3.89 -12.11 -3.91
CA PHE A 65 -3.98 -11.05 -2.91
C PHE A 65 -2.90 -9.97 -3.10
N LEU A 66 -1.66 -10.36 -3.41
CA LEU A 66 -0.60 -9.40 -3.71
C LEU A 66 -0.88 -8.57 -4.97
N ASN A 67 -1.56 -9.13 -5.97
CA ASN A 67 -2.01 -8.35 -7.14
C ASN A 67 -3.10 -7.34 -6.76
N ILE A 68 -4.00 -7.68 -5.82
CA ILE A 68 -4.98 -6.72 -5.29
C ILE A 68 -4.24 -5.59 -4.55
N SER A 69 -3.26 -5.91 -3.70
CA SER A 69 -2.42 -4.91 -3.03
C SER A 69 -1.72 -3.97 -4.02
N LYS A 70 -1.23 -4.48 -5.16
CA LYS A 70 -0.67 -3.64 -6.23
C LYS A 70 -1.71 -2.71 -6.84
N GLY A 71 -2.93 -3.19 -7.08
CA GLY A 71 -4.02 -2.35 -7.57
C GLY A 71 -4.29 -1.18 -6.64
N SER A 72 -4.46 -1.45 -5.35
CA SER A 72 -4.69 -0.41 -4.33
C SER A 72 -3.49 0.53 -4.13
N ASP A 73 -2.25 0.06 -4.30
CA ASP A 73 -1.07 0.94 -4.30
C ASP A 73 -1.08 1.93 -5.48
N GLY A 74 -1.49 1.46 -6.66
CA GLY A 74 -1.72 2.31 -7.82
C GLY A 74 -2.82 3.35 -7.60
N GLU A 75 -3.91 2.99 -6.90
CA GLU A 75 -4.96 3.92 -6.51
C GLU A 75 -4.43 5.01 -5.56
N VAL A 76 -3.70 4.62 -4.51
CA VAL A 76 -3.07 5.59 -3.58
C VAL A 76 -2.17 6.56 -4.35
N LYS A 77 -1.31 6.05 -5.24
CA LYS A 77 -0.44 6.88 -6.08
C LYS A 77 -1.23 7.89 -6.90
N SER A 78 -2.31 7.44 -7.56
CA SER A 78 -3.20 8.29 -8.36
C SER A 78 -3.85 9.37 -7.50
N MET A 79 -4.37 9.00 -6.33
CA MET A 79 -5.05 9.93 -5.42
C MET A 79 -4.11 10.98 -4.83
N TYR A 80 -2.80 10.72 -4.72
CA TYR A 80 -1.83 11.75 -4.34
C TYR A 80 -1.60 12.82 -5.41
N TYR A 81 -1.88 12.55 -6.70
CA TYR A 81 -1.98 13.63 -7.70
C TYR A 81 -3.21 14.51 -7.45
N VAL A 82 -4.37 13.89 -7.17
CA VAL A 82 -5.58 14.64 -6.81
C VAL A 82 -5.36 15.47 -5.54
N ALA A 83 -4.71 14.90 -4.52
CA ALA A 83 -4.38 15.63 -3.29
C ALA A 83 -3.47 16.85 -3.54
N GLU A 84 -2.56 16.76 -4.49
CA GLU A 84 -1.71 17.89 -4.93
C GLU A 84 -2.54 18.95 -5.66
N ASP A 85 -3.35 18.55 -6.65
CA ASP A 85 -4.19 19.46 -7.45
C ASP A 85 -5.18 20.23 -6.58
N GLN A 86 -5.77 19.56 -5.57
CA GLN A 86 -6.69 20.16 -4.61
C GLN A 86 -5.97 20.85 -3.43
N LYS A 87 -4.64 20.84 -3.42
CA LYS A 87 -3.80 21.44 -2.36
C LYS A 87 -4.12 20.90 -0.97
N TYR A 88 -4.52 19.63 -0.88
CA TYR A 88 -4.71 18.92 0.40
C TYR A 88 -3.38 18.64 1.08
N VAL A 89 -2.31 18.48 0.29
CA VAL A 89 -0.93 18.34 0.75
C VAL A 89 0.00 19.22 -0.11
N THR A 90 1.22 19.45 0.35
CA THR A 90 2.24 20.12 -0.47
C THR A 90 2.77 19.19 -1.55
N ILE A 91 3.39 19.77 -2.59
CA ILE A 91 4.02 19.02 -3.68
C ILE A 91 5.14 18.11 -3.17
N GLU A 92 5.88 18.52 -2.13
CA GLU A 92 6.94 17.72 -1.51
C GLU A 92 6.36 16.47 -0.83
N ILE A 93 5.26 16.63 -0.09
CA ILE A 93 4.55 15.49 0.51
C ILE A 93 4.02 14.58 -0.58
N ALA A 94 3.29 15.12 -1.57
CA ALA A 94 2.75 14.30 -2.66
C ALA A 94 3.84 13.50 -3.40
N ASN A 95 4.99 14.12 -3.69
CA ASN A 95 6.13 13.46 -4.32
C ASN A 95 6.75 12.35 -3.46
N ASP A 96 6.94 12.58 -2.16
CA ASP A 96 7.43 11.55 -1.24
C ASP A 96 6.48 10.35 -1.20
N ARG A 97 5.17 10.59 -1.13
CA ARG A 97 4.18 9.51 -1.09
C ARG A 97 4.13 8.71 -2.39
N ARG A 98 4.19 9.38 -3.55
CA ARG A 98 4.30 8.70 -4.86
C ARG A 98 5.59 7.88 -4.99
N THR A 99 6.70 8.36 -4.42
CA THR A 99 7.97 7.61 -4.39
C THR A 99 7.85 6.36 -3.52
N ARG A 100 7.18 6.46 -2.37
CA ARG A 100 6.92 5.32 -1.48
C ARG A 100 6.02 4.27 -2.12
N THR A 101 4.98 4.68 -2.85
CA THR A 101 4.15 3.74 -3.63
C THR A 101 4.98 3.04 -4.69
N ASP A 102 5.87 3.75 -5.42
CA ASP A 102 6.73 3.11 -6.43
C ASP A 102 7.70 2.08 -5.83
N ILE A 103 8.26 2.39 -4.65
CA ILE A 103 9.10 1.45 -3.91
C ILE A 103 8.28 0.23 -3.48
N LEU A 104 7.09 0.44 -2.92
CA LEU A 104 6.21 -0.64 -2.45
C LEU A 104 5.76 -1.54 -3.61
N MET A 105 5.29 -0.96 -4.71
CA MET A 105 4.94 -1.65 -5.95
C MET A 105 6.07 -2.57 -6.44
N LYS A 106 7.30 -2.04 -6.47
CA LYS A 106 8.49 -2.81 -6.89
C LYS A 106 8.78 -3.95 -5.92
N LYS A 107 8.69 -3.72 -4.62
CA LYS A 107 8.90 -4.74 -3.58
C LYS A 107 7.85 -5.85 -3.64
N ILE A 108 6.57 -5.50 -3.79
CA ILE A 108 5.49 -6.47 -3.97
C ILE A 108 5.71 -7.28 -5.25
N THR A 109 6.04 -6.63 -6.35
CA THR A 109 6.30 -7.31 -7.64
C THR A 109 7.46 -8.29 -7.54
N ASN A 110 8.58 -7.89 -6.92
CA ASN A 110 9.71 -8.78 -6.70
C ASN A 110 9.34 -9.95 -5.80
N PHE A 111 8.51 -9.72 -4.77
CA PHE A 111 8.06 -10.77 -3.88
C PHE A 111 7.12 -11.77 -4.59
N ILE A 112 6.22 -11.30 -5.46
CA ILE A 112 5.40 -12.16 -6.33
C ILE A 112 6.27 -13.08 -7.20
N PHE A 113 7.36 -12.56 -7.78
CA PHE A 113 8.30 -13.36 -8.57
C PHE A 113 9.12 -14.35 -7.74
N TYR A 114 9.36 -14.04 -6.47
CA TYR A 114 10.06 -14.91 -5.53
C TYR A 114 9.20 -16.10 -5.07
N LEU A 115 7.89 -15.89 -4.86
CA LEU A 115 6.96 -16.98 -4.58
C LEU A 115 7.01 -17.99 -5.74
N LYS A 116 7.32 -19.26 -5.44
CA LYS A 116 7.63 -20.28 -6.46
C LYS A 116 6.44 -20.46 -7.42
N LYS A 117 6.73 -20.93 -8.64
CA LYS A 117 5.69 -21.37 -9.58
C LYS A 117 4.81 -22.42 -8.93
#